data_AF-A0A1E5MGR7-F1
#
_entry.id   AF-A0A1E5MGR7-F1
#
_cell.length_a   1.000
_cell.length_b   1.000
_cell.length_c   1.000
_cell.angle_alpha   90.00
_cell.angle_beta   90.00
_cell.angle_gamma   90.00
#
_symmetry.space_group_name_H-M   'P 1'
#
loop_
_entity.id
_entity.type
_entity.pdbx_description
1 polymer ?
#
loop_
_entity_poly.entity_id
_entity_poly.type
_entity_poly.pdbx_seq_one_letter_code
_entity_poly.pdbx_strand_id
1 'polypeptide(L)'
;MVRVGLEDPDGGPAAHRRADRHRGALAVRPRGPRRADGIARMAGLDRSVTEYLRENVWITASGMLDRALLRHALAVTSVDRLLFSTDHPFQAPTADEVRAFPDDAARRAFASGNARRLFGLGDPA
;
A
#
# COMPACT_ATOMS: atom_id res chain seq x y z
N MET A 1 -63.87 20.03 8.83
CA MET A 1 -64.62 21.21 9.30
C MET A 1 -63.83 21.87 10.43
N VAL A 2 -63.11 22.94 10.07
CA VAL A 2 -62.66 24.15 10.82
C VAL A 2 -62.11 23.93 12.26
N ARG A 3 -60.87 24.28 12.61
CA ARG A 3 -60.29 25.63 12.49
C ARG A 3 -58.76 25.63 12.52
N VAL A 4 -58.19 26.43 11.62
CA VAL A 4 -56.81 26.91 11.60
C VAL A 4 -56.69 28.17 12.48
N GLY A 5 -55.59 28.31 13.21
CA GLY A 5 -54.99 29.60 13.60
C GLY A 5 -53.48 29.35 13.83
N LEU A 6 -52.55 29.91 13.05
CA LEU A 6 -52.08 31.31 13.02
C LEU A 6 -51.67 31.73 14.46
N GLU A 7 -50.43 32.07 14.83
CA GLU A 7 -49.23 32.56 14.11
C GLU A 7 -47.98 32.34 15.01
N ASP A 8 -46.80 32.18 14.40
CA ASP A 8 -45.51 32.51 15.02
C ASP A 8 -45.35 34.05 15.08
N PRO A 9 -44.68 34.59 16.11
CA PRO A 9 -43.55 35.45 15.76
C PRO A 9 -42.33 35.29 16.68
N ASP A 10 -41.18 35.14 16.02
CA ASP A 10 -39.86 35.67 16.40
C ASP A 10 -39.18 35.20 17.70
N GLY A 11 -38.25 34.27 17.52
CA GLY A 11 -37.19 33.94 18.48
C GLY A 11 -36.08 33.08 17.90
N GLY A 12 -35.46 33.47 16.77
CA GLY A 12 -34.20 32.86 16.32
C GLY A 12 -32.99 33.37 17.13
N PRO A 13 -31.77 32.80 16.97
CA PRO A 13 -31.43 31.42 16.62
C PRO A 13 -30.36 30.84 17.59
N ALA A 14 -30.53 29.61 18.09
CA ALA A 14 -29.44 28.87 18.74
C ALA A 14 -28.95 27.76 17.81
N ALA A 15 -27.95 28.12 17.00
CA ALA A 15 -27.22 27.22 16.14
C ALA A 15 -26.43 26.18 16.95
N HIS A 16 -26.97 24.98 17.11
CA HIS A 16 -26.17 23.79 17.41
C HIS A 16 -26.06 22.92 16.17
N ARG A 17 -25.14 23.36 15.29
CA ARG A 17 -24.55 22.58 14.22
C ARG A 17 -23.87 21.35 14.86
N ARG A 18 -24.56 20.20 14.89
CA ARG A 18 -23.91 18.91 15.12
C ARG A 18 -23.04 18.62 13.92
N ALA A 19 -21.73 18.74 14.12
CA ALA A 19 -20.72 18.40 13.13
C ALA A 19 -20.84 16.92 12.77
N ASP A 20 -21.42 16.65 11.61
CA ASP A 20 -21.36 15.36 10.96
C ASP A 20 -19.89 15.10 10.61
N ARG A 21 -19.24 14.23 11.40
CA ARG A 21 -17.86 13.81 11.15
C ARG A 21 -17.90 12.89 9.94
N HIS A 22 -17.81 13.48 8.75
CA HIS A 22 -17.36 12.76 7.58
C HIS A 22 -15.96 12.20 7.88
N ARG A 23 -15.90 10.92 8.26
CA ARG A 23 -14.73 10.06 8.02
C ARG A 23 -14.52 10.09 6.51
N GLY A 24 -13.73 11.04 6.05
CA GLY A 24 -13.14 11.00 4.73
C GLY A 24 -12.30 9.74 4.66
N ALA A 25 -12.84 8.68 4.07
CA ALA A 25 -12.00 7.65 3.49
C ALA A 25 -11.03 8.40 2.58
N LEU A 26 -9.73 8.30 2.88
CA LEU A 26 -8.67 8.86 2.07
C LEU A 26 -8.71 8.10 0.74
N ALA A 27 -9.60 8.54 -0.15
CA ALA A 27 -9.64 8.08 -1.53
C ALA A 27 -8.30 8.53 -2.12
N VAL A 28 -7.37 7.58 -2.21
CA VAL A 28 -6.11 7.77 -2.92
C VAL A 28 -6.50 8.13 -4.34
N ARG A 29 -6.45 9.43 -4.66
CA ARG A 29 -6.83 9.91 -5.98
C ARG A 29 -5.94 9.21 -7.01
N PRO A 30 -6.48 8.82 -8.18
CA PRO A 30 -5.66 8.26 -9.24
C PRO A 30 -4.59 9.30 -9.58
N ARG A 31 -3.32 8.96 -9.27
CA ARG A 31 -2.19 9.76 -9.70
C ARG A 31 -2.20 9.74 -11.22
N GLY A 32 -2.00 10.90 -11.85
CA GLY A 32 -1.88 11.00 -13.30
C GLY A 32 -0.83 10.04 -13.87
N PRO A 33 -0.77 9.88 -15.20
CA PRO A 33 0.09 8.88 -15.85
C PRO A 33 1.52 9.00 -15.32
N ARG A 34 2.08 7.89 -14.85
CA ARG A 34 3.46 7.89 -14.34
C ARG A 34 4.37 8.16 -15.53
N ARG A 35 5.47 8.91 -15.32
CA ARG A 35 6.42 9.17 -16.41
C ARG A 35 6.90 7.89 -17.10
N ALA A 36 7.06 6.81 -16.33
CA ALA A 36 7.41 5.49 -16.84
C ALA A 36 6.39 4.96 -17.86
N ASP A 37 5.10 5.24 -17.69
CA ASP A 37 4.05 4.82 -18.62
C ASP A 37 4.09 5.63 -19.92
N GLY A 38 4.55 6.88 -19.85
CA GLY A 38 4.84 7.68 -21.05
C GLY A 38 5.98 7.08 -21.88
N ILE A 39 7.05 6.64 -21.22
CA ILE A 39 8.17 5.94 -21.87
C ILE A 39 7.70 4.60 -22.45
N ALA A 40 6.88 3.85 -21.72
CA ALA A 40 6.30 2.58 -22.19
C ALA A 40 5.58 2.74 -23.54
N ARG A 41 4.75 3.78 -23.65
CA ARG A 41 4.02 4.08 -24.88
C ARG A 41 4.94 4.47 -26.03
N MET A 42 5.93 5.33 -25.78
CA MET A 42 6.90 5.72 -26.81
C MET A 42 7.74 4.53 -27.29
N ALA A 43 8.03 3.58 -26.41
CA ALA A 43 8.74 2.35 -26.73
C ALA A 43 7.85 1.26 -27.37
N GLY A 44 6.54 1.51 -27.54
CA GLY A 44 5.62 0.54 -28.15
C GLY A 44 5.32 -0.68 -27.26
N LEU A 45 5.41 -0.56 -25.93
CA LEU A 45 5.08 -1.65 -25.02
C LEU A 45 3.58 -1.91 -24.94
N ASP A 46 3.19 -3.18 -24.88
CA ASP A 46 1.78 -3.61 -24.77
C ASP A 46 1.15 -3.26 -23.41
N ARG A 47 1.98 -3.14 -22.38
CA ARG A 47 1.56 -2.87 -20.98
C ARG A 47 2.35 -1.73 -20.38
N SER A 48 1.85 -1.16 -19.28
CA SER A 48 2.57 -0.16 -18.51
C SER A 48 3.83 -0.76 -17.86
N VAL A 49 4.85 0.07 -17.61
CA VAL A 49 6.06 -0.36 -16.89
C VAL A 49 5.68 -0.93 -15.51
N THR A 50 4.68 -0.34 -14.85
CA THR A 50 4.24 -0.82 -13.52
C THR A 50 3.69 -2.25 -13.59
N GLU A 51 2.95 -2.61 -14.64
CA GLU A 51 2.44 -3.97 -14.83
C GLU A 51 3.59 -4.96 -15.04
N TYR A 52 4.56 -4.63 -15.90
CA TYR A 52 5.73 -5.48 -16.07
C TYR A 52 6.52 -5.68 -14.77
N LEU A 53 6.70 -4.62 -13.98
CA LEU A 53 7.38 -4.73 -12.68
C LEU A 53 6.62 -5.65 -11.71
N ARG A 54 5.29 -5.53 -11.64
CA ARG A 54 4.46 -6.36 -10.76
C ARG A 54 4.47 -7.83 -11.12
N GLU A 55 4.58 -8.14 -12.40
CA GLU A 55 4.47 -9.52 -12.88
C GLU A 55 5.80 -10.24 -13.02
N ASN A 56 6.88 -9.51 -13.34
CA ASN A 56 8.14 -10.12 -13.77
C ASN A 56 9.32 -9.82 -12.84
N VAL A 57 9.20 -8.85 -11.92
CA VAL A 57 10.32 -8.40 -11.09
C VAL A 57 10.08 -8.75 -9.63
N TRP A 58 11.12 -9.31 -9.00
CA TRP A 58 11.23 -9.47 -7.56
C TRP A 58 12.22 -8.47 -7.00
N ILE A 59 11.90 -7.92 -5.83
CA ILE A 59 12.71 -6.92 -5.15
C ILE A 59 13.24 -7.52 -3.86
N THR A 60 14.54 -7.42 -3.62
CA THR A 60 15.17 -7.83 -2.38
C THR A 60 15.27 -6.64 -1.41
N ALA A 61 15.21 -6.89 -0.11
CA ALA A 61 15.43 -5.86 0.92
C ALA A 61 16.91 -5.64 1.27
N SER A 62 17.81 -6.20 0.47
CA SER A 62 19.26 -6.06 0.57
C SER A 62 19.65 -4.58 0.58
N GLY A 63 20.47 -4.15 1.54
CA GLY A 63 20.89 -2.75 1.64
C GLY A 63 19.80 -1.78 2.08
N MET A 64 18.53 -2.22 2.13
CA MET A 64 17.33 -1.36 2.18
C MET A 64 16.30 -1.85 3.21
N LEU A 65 16.71 -2.56 4.25
CA LEU A 65 15.81 -3.07 5.29
C LEU A 65 15.32 -1.94 6.22
N ASP A 66 14.52 -1.04 5.65
CA ASP A 66 13.82 0.04 6.33
C ASP A 66 12.32 -0.01 6.00
N ARG A 67 11.48 0.29 7.00
CA ARG A 67 10.03 0.18 6.86
C ARG A 67 9.46 1.18 5.85
N ALA A 68 10.03 2.38 5.71
CA ALA A 68 9.57 3.35 4.75
C ALA A 68 9.89 2.92 3.31
N LEU A 69 11.09 2.38 3.09
CA LEU A 69 11.49 1.84 1.80
C LEU A 69 10.65 0.63 1.38
N LEU A 70 10.38 -0.29 2.31
CA LEU A 70 9.50 -1.43 2.05
C LEU A 70 8.07 -0.99 1.72
N ARG A 71 7.52 -0.01 2.43
CA ARG A 71 6.21 0.57 2.09
C ARG A 71 6.21 1.21 0.69
N HIS A 72 7.31 1.84 0.29
CA HIS A 72 7.43 2.41 -1.04
C HIS A 72 7.45 1.32 -2.12
N ALA A 73 8.19 0.24 -1.90
CA ALA A 73 8.18 -0.92 -2.79
C ALA A 73 6.77 -1.51 -2.93
N LEU A 74 6.03 -1.67 -1.84
CA LEU A 74 4.63 -2.15 -1.85
C LEU A 74 3.66 -1.20 -2.57
N ALA A 75 3.98 0.09 -2.73
CA ALA A 75 3.13 1.01 -3.49
C ALA A 75 3.22 0.74 -5.01
N VAL A 76 4.29 0.09 -5.47
CA VAL A 76 4.51 -0.25 -6.87
C VAL A 76 4.34 -1.75 -7.13
N THR A 77 4.63 -2.60 -6.15
CA THR A 77 4.53 -4.06 -6.24
C THR A 77 3.56 -4.65 -5.21
N SER A 78 3.77 -5.90 -4.80
CA SER A 78 3.01 -6.62 -3.78
C SER A 78 3.94 -7.44 -2.87
N VAL A 79 3.41 -7.93 -1.75
CA VAL A 79 4.20 -8.66 -0.74
C VAL A 79 4.84 -9.92 -1.32
N ASP A 80 4.15 -10.60 -2.23
CA ASP A 80 4.58 -11.83 -2.94
C ASP A 80 5.77 -11.61 -3.91
N ARG A 81 6.15 -10.35 -4.15
CA ARG A 81 7.32 -9.95 -4.95
C ARG A 81 8.49 -9.42 -4.13
N LEU A 82 8.36 -9.38 -2.80
CA LEU A 82 9.42 -8.95 -1.90
C LEU A 82 10.16 -10.15 -1.31
N LEU A 83 11.48 -10.07 -1.29
CA LEU A 83 12.39 -11.09 -0.77
C LEU A 83 13.26 -10.50 0.33
N PHE A 84 13.42 -11.21 1.43
CA PHE A 84 14.41 -10.86 2.44
C PHE A 84 15.83 -11.18 1.96
N SER A 85 16.76 -10.25 2.19
CA SER A 85 18.20 -10.38 1.91
C SER A 85 18.95 -9.33 2.74
N THR A 86 20.23 -9.56 3.06
CA THR A 86 21.02 -8.71 3.98
C THR A 86 22.34 -8.19 3.37
N ASP A 87 22.63 -8.45 2.09
CA ASP A 87 23.92 -8.11 1.47
C ASP A 87 25.12 -8.47 2.37
N HIS A 88 25.24 -9.74 2.76
CA HIS A 88 26.39 -10.18 3.54
C HIS A 88 27.70 -9.91 2.76
N PRO A 89 28.76 -9.36 3.40
CA PRO A 89 28.96 -9.16 4.85
C PRO A 89 28.59 -7.78 5.40
N PHE A 90 27.91 -6.93 4.63
CA PHE A 90 27.73 -5.51 4.98
C PHE A 90 26.61 -5.23 5.98
N GLN A 91 25.54 -6.04 5.99
CA GLN A 91 24.46 -5.89 6.96
C GLN A 91 24.18 -7.19 7.72
N ALA A 92 23.93 -7.04 9.02
CA ALA A 92 23.54 -8.11 9.93
C ALA A 92 22.33 -7.64 10.77
N PRO A 93 21.14 -7.53 10.15
CA PRO A 93 19.94 -7.04 10.84
C PRO A 93 19.49 -8.00 11.94
N THR A 94 18.98 -7.42 13.02
CA THR A 94 18.38 -8.16 14.14
C THR A 94 17.06 -8.81 13.73
N ALA A 95 16.64 -9.83 14.47
CA ALA A 95 15.35 -10.49 14.22
C ALA A 95 14.15 -9.51 14.29
N ASP A 96 14.25 -8.46 15.11
CA ASP A 96 13.24 -7.40 15.20
C ASP A 96 13.16 -6.53 13.95
N GLU A 97 14.29 -6.22 13.34
CA GLU A 97 14.34 -5.44 12.09
C GLU A 97 13.77 -6.25 10.91
N VAL A 98 13.92 -7.57 10.93
CA VAL A 98 13.31 -8.49 9.95
C VAL A 98 11.78 -8.58 10.11
N ARG A 99 11.23 -8.26 11.29
CA ARG A 99 9.77 -8.15 11.52
C ARG A 99 9.20 -6.85 10.93
N ALA A 100 9.42 -6.65 9.63
CA ALA A 100 8.99 -5.45 8.91
C ALA A 100 7.48 -5.38 8.66
N PHE A 101 6.79 -6.53 8.63
CA PHE A 101 5.37 -6.64 8.36
C PHE A 101 4.58 -6.95 9.65
N PRO A 102 3.43 -6.28 9.88
CA PRO A 102 2.56 -6.57 11.03
C PRO A 102 1.73 -7.84 10.83
N ASP A 103 1.45 -8.21 9.58
CA ASP A 103 0.75 -9.44 9.24
C ASP A 103 1.70 -10.64 9.22
N ASP A 104 1.26 -11.70 9.86
CA ASP A 104 2.04 -12.91 10.11
C ASP A 104 2.29 -13.72 8.83
N ALA A 105 1.30 -13.77 7.92
CA ALA A 105 1.42 -14.45 6.65
C ALA A 105 2.39 -13.69 5.72
N ALA A 106 2.25 -12.37 5.63
CA ALA A 106 3.16 -11.49 4.90
C ALA A 106 4.60 -11.60 5.41
N ARG A 107 4.78 -11.65 6.74
CA ARG A 107 6.11 -11.84 7.35
C ARG A 107 6.74 -13.17 6.93
N ARG A 108 5.99 -14.28 6.98
CA ARG A 108 6.48 -15.60 6.56
C ARG A 108 6.82 -15.64 5.06
N ALA A 109 5.96 -15.04 4.24
CA ALA A 109 6.18 -14.93 2.80
C ALA A 109 7.48 -14.15 2.50
N PHE A 110 7.65 -12.98 3.09
CA PHE A 110 8.84 -12.14 2.89
C PHE A 110 10.13 -12.79 3.41
N ALA A 111 10.10 -13.34 4.63
CA ALA A 111 11.30 -13.85 5.29
C ALA A 111 11.93 -15.04 4.57
N SER A 112 11.13 -15.92 3.96
CA SER A 112 11.67 -17.02 3.14
C SER A 112 10.69 -17.63 2.13
N GLY A 113 9.38 -17.56 2.37
CA GLY A 113 8.38 -18.25 1.54
C GLY A 113 8.41 -17.86 0.06
N ASN A 114 8.56 -16.56 -0.23
CA ASN A 114 8.65 -16.06 -1.60
C ASN A 114 9.94 -16.52 -2.29
N ALA A 115 11.07 -16.51 -1.58
CA ALA A 115 12.35 -16.97 -2.13
C ALA A 115 12.29 -18.47 -2.43
N ARG A 116 11.72 -19.27 -1.52
CA ARG A 116 11.50 -20.70 -1.72
C ARG A 116 10.67 -20.99 -2.96
N ARG A 117 9.54 -20.31 -3.11
CA ARG A 117 8.67 -20.43 -4.29
C ARG A 117 9.38 -20.00 -5.57
N LEU A 118 10.11 -18.89 -5.55
CA LEU A 118 10.84 -18.39 -6.71
C LEU A 118 11.97 -19.33 -7.16
N PHE A 119 12.71 -19.88 -6.20
CA PHE A 119 13.89 -20.70 -6.45
C PHE A 119 13.61 -22.21 -6.42
N GLY A 120 12.35 -22.64 -6.24
CA GLY A 120 11.98 -24.05 -6.19
C GLY A 120 12.56 -24.81 -4.99
N LEU A 121 12.78 -24.11 -3.86
CA LEU A 121 13.27 -24.71 -2.64
C LEU A 121 12.05 -25.23 -1.86
N GLY A 122 11.99 -26.54 -1.61
CA GLY A 122 10.86 -27.17 -0.91
C GLY A 122 10.54 -26.58 0.46
N ASP A 123 9.45 -27.04 1.07
CA ASP A 123 9.06 -26.58 2.41
C ASP A 123 10.10 -26.95 3.48
N PRO A 124 10.25 -26.13 4.54
CA PRO A 124 11.18 -26.44 5.61
C PRO A 124 10.69 -27.70 6.33
N ALA A 125 11.62 -28.59 6.67
CA ALA A 125 11.37 -29.68 7.61
C ALA A 125 11.03 -29.14 9.01
#